data_AF-A0A7H0GS70-F1
#
_entry.id   AF-A0A7H0GS70-F1
#
_cell.length_a   1.000
_cell.length_b   1.000
_cell.length_c   1.000
_cell.angle_alpha   90.00
_cell.angle_beta   90.00
_cell.angle_gamma   90.00
#
_symmetry.space_group_name_H-M   'P 1'
#
loop_
_entity.id
_entity.type
_entity.pdbx_description
1 polymer ?
#
loop_
_entity_poly.entity_id
_entity_poly.type
_entity_poly.pdbx_seq_one_letter_code
_entity_poly.pdbx_strand_id
1 'polypeptide(L)'
;MITNQQNKRDSAAAQSSGRTGAAKQTTSSGKSLRGFAAMDPAEQRRIASEGGKASHESGRGHRFTSEEARAAGRKGGQASRGRSNQGGATR
;
A
#
# COMPACT_ATOMS: atom_id res chain seq x y z
N MET A 1 31.83 37.18 18.22
CA MET A 1 31.54 35.86 18.83
C MET A 1 30.16 35.42 18.37
N ILE A 2 29.98 34.12 18.19
CA ILE A 2 29.16 33.45 17.16
C ILE A 2 27.64 33.57 17.40
N THR A 3 26.89 33.96 16.37
CA THR A 3 25.42 33.90 16.29
C THR A 3 24.95 32.47 16.06
N ASN A 4 24.19 31.91 17.01
CA ASN A 4 23.61 30.57 16.90
C ASN A 4 22.31 30.59 16.07
N GLN A 5 22.48 30.66 14.75
CA GLN A 5 21.48 30.28 13.76
C GLN A 5 21.58 28.77 13.53
N GLN A 6 20.63 27.97 14.02
CA GLN A 6 20.35 26.62 13.52
C GLN A 6 19.08 26.07 14.17
N ASN A 7 17.95 26.24 13.48
CA ASN A 7 16.90 25.21 13.45
C ASN A 7 16.11 25.35 12.15
N LYS A 8 16.78 24.96 11.07
CA LYS A 8 16.14 24.54 9.83
C LYS A 8 16.37 23.03 9.72
N ARG A 9 15.36 22.31 9.20
CA ARG A 9 15.32 20.85 8.96
C ARG A 9 15.05 20.12 10.30
N ASP A 10 13.96 19.40 10.52
CA ASP A 10 13.24 18.49 9.66
C ASP A 10 11.80 18.31 10.18
N SER A 11 10.82 18.72 9.39
CA SER A 11 9.45 18.22 9.51
C SER A 11 8.92 17.98 8.11
N ALA A 12 9.68 17.16 7.38
CA ALA A 12 9.16 16.39 6.26
C ALA A 12 8.17 15.38 6.84
N ALA A 13 6.93 15.84 7.07
CA ALA A 13 5.78 14.97 7.26
C ALA A 13 5.76 14.01 6.07
N ALA A 14 5.97 12.73 6.38
CA ALA A 14 6.15 11.65 5.46
C ALA A 14 5.01 11.63 4.43
N GLN A 15 5.32 12.12 3.24
CA GLN A 15 4.51 11.89 2.05
C GLN A 15 4.59 10.39 1.78
N SER A 16 3.48 9.69 2.00
CA SER A 16 3.32 8.28 1.66
C SER A 16 3.34 8.14 0.13
N SER A 17 4.55 8.15 -0.43
CA SER A 17 4.81 7.83 -1.83
C SER A 17 4.53 6.35 -2.05
N GLY A 18 3.32 6.05 -2.50
CA GLY A 18 2.93 4.69 -2.82
C GLY A 18 1.50 4.60 -3.31
N ARG A 19 1.27 5.01 -4.57
CA ARG A 19 0.34 4.39 -5.54
C ARG A 19 0.12 5.27 -6.79
N THR A 20 1.21 5.61 -7.48
CA THR A 20 1.15 5.85 -8.94
C THR A 20 1.20 4.50 -9.65
N GLY A 21 0.09 3.76 -9.56
CA GLY A 21 -0.17 2.59 -10.39
C GLY A 21 -0.72 3.07 -11.72
N ALA A 22 0.16 3.11 -12.72
CA ALA A 22 -0.12 3.47 -14.09
C ALA A 22 -1.44 2.89 -14.60
N ALA A 23 -2.29 3.78 -15.11
CA ALA A 23 -3.37 3.44 -16.03
C ALA A 23 -2.77 2.81 -17.29
N LYS A 24 -2.56 1.50 -17.27
CA LYS A 24 -2.20 0.72 -18.47
C LYS A 24 -3.49 0.15 -19.05
N GLN A 25 -4.13 0.98 -19.86
CA GLN A 25 -5.18 0.60 -20.81
C GLN A 25 -4.65 -0.54 -21.69
N THR A 26 -5.02 -1.78 -21.39
CA THR A 26 -4.82 -2.92 -22.28
C THR A 26 -6.14 -3.24 -22.93
N THR A 27 -6.20 -2.94 -24.22
CA THR A 27 -7.20 -3.34 -25.21
C THR A 27 -7.70 -4.78 -24.99
N SER A 28 -8.83 -4.96 -24.30
CA SER A 28 -9.53 -6.24 -24.21
C SER A 28 -10.59 -6.35 -25.31
N SER A 29 -10.12 -6.45 -26.56
CA SER A 29 -10.97 -6.88 -27.67
C SER A 29 -11.36 -8.34 -27.44
N GLY A 30 -12.63 -8.59 -27.09
CA GLY A 30 -13.22 -9.93 -27.12
C GLY A 30 -13.94 -10.44 -25.85
N LYS A 31 -14.01 -9.70 -24.75
CA LYS A 31 -14.84 -10.09 -23.59
C LYS A 31 -15.81 -8.98 -23.22
N SER A 32 -17.10 -9.25 -23.40
CA SER A 32 -18.18 -8.36 -22.96
C SER A 32 -17.98 -8.08 -21.47
N LEU A 33 -17.87 -6.81 -21.10
CA LEU A 33 -17.92 -6.40 -19.70
C LEU A 33 -19.25 -6.90 -19.11
N ARG A 34 -19.21 -7.56 -17.95
CA ARG A 34 -20.41 -8.03 -17.23
C ARG A 34 -20.24 -7.81 -15.73
N GLY A 35 -21.36 -7.74 -15.00
CA GLY A 35 -21.38 -7.57 -13.56
C GLY A 35 -20.67 -6.28 -13.13
N PHE A 36 -19.82 -6.36 -12.10
CA PHE A 36 -19.09 -5.22 -11.56
C PHE A 36 -18.28 -4.45 -12.61
N ALA A 37 -17.69 -5.15 -13.59
CA ALA A 37 -16.88 -4.51 -14.63
C ALA A 37 -17.72 -3.77 -15.68
N ALA A 38 -19.03 -4.03 -15.76
CA ALA A 38 -19.94 -3.35 -16.68
C ALA A 38 -20.65 -2.13 -16.07
N MET A 39 -20.57 -1.95 -14.74
CA MET A 39 -21.19 -0.82 -14.04
C MET A 39 -20.49 0.51 -14.34
N ASP A 40 -21.14 1.62 -14.03
CA ASP A 40 -20.52 2.95 -14.14
C ASP A 40 -19.29 3.06 -13.21
N PRO A 41 -18.21 3.75 -13.61
CA PRO A 41 -17.02 3.90 -12.77
C PRO A 41 -17.29 4.53 -11.39
N ALA A 42 -18.26 5.44 -11.26
CA ALA A 42 -18.63 6.02 -9.97
C ALA A 42 -19.32 5.00 -9.07
N GLU A 43 -20.20 4.17 -9.63
CA GLU A 43 -20.87 3.08 -8.92
C GLU A 43 -19.88 2.01 -8.48
N GLN A 44 -18.96 1.59 -9.36
CA GLN A 44 -17.87 0.67 -9.03
C GLN A 44 -17.04 1.19 -7.85
N ARG A 45 -16.64 2.46 -7.88
CA ARG A 45 -15.87 3.09 -6.79
C ARG A 45 -16.65 3.09 -5.49
N ARG A 46 -17.95 3.39 -5.53
CA ARG A 46 -18.81 3.37 -4.34
C ARG A 46 -18.86 1.97 -3.73
N ILE A 47 -19.20 0.96 -4.53
CA ILE A 47 -19.31 -0.43 -4.08
C ILE A 47 -17.96 -0.96 -3.57
N ALA A 48 -16.86 -0.67 -4.28
CA ALA A 48 -15.52 -1.04 -3.82
C ALA A 48 -15.16 -0.38 -2.49
N SER A 49 -15.50 0.91 -2.33
CA SER A 49 -15.26 1.65 -1.09
C SER A 49 -16.09 1.09 0.07
N GLU A 50 -17.35 0.75 -0.19
CA GLU A 50 -18.27 0.16 0.77
C GLU A 50 -17.83 -1.25 1.19
N GLY A 51 -17.43 -2.10 0.24
CA GLY A 51 -16.90 -3.43 0.52
C GLY A 51 -15.63 -3.41 1.36
N GLY A 52 -14.74 -2.43 1.13
CA GLY A 52 -13.54 -2.23 1.95
C GLY A 52 -13.86 -1.80 3.39
N LYS A 53 -14.82 -0.86 3.55
CA LYS A 53 -15.30 -0.42 4.88
C LYS A 53 -15.98 -1.56 5.62
N ALA A 54 -16.91 -2.26 4.99
CA ALA A 54 -17.63 -3.39 5.57
C ALA A 54 -16.67 -4.51 5.98
N SER A 55 -15.63 -4.79 5.19
CA SER A 55 -14.61 -5.77 5.57
C SER A 55 -13.88 -5.38 6.85
N HIS A 56 -13.53 -4.10 7.00
CA HIS A 56 -12.88 -3.57 8.21
C HIS A 56 -13.82 -3.56 9.42
N GLU A 57 -15.04 -3.10 9.22
CA GLU A 57 -16.09 -2.99 10.24
C GLU A 57 -16.54 -4.37 10.74
N SER A 58 -16.65 -5.36 9.85
CA SER A 58 -17.00 -6.73 10.20
C SER A 58 -16.09 -7.34 11.26
N GLY A 59 -14.88 -6.77 11.47
CA GLY A 59 -14.03 -7.11 12.59
C GLY A 59 -13.52 -8.56 12.56
N ARG A 60 -13.73 -9.27 11.45
CA ARG A 60 -13.33 -10.68 11.25
C ARG A 60 -11.80 -10.86 11.15
N GLY A 61 -11.03 -9.80 11.35
CA GLY A 61 -9.57 -9.82 11.34
C GLY A 61 -9.01 -10.06 12.74
N HIS A 62 -7.92 -10.83 12.80
CA HIS A 62 -7.12 -10.96 14.01
C HIS A 62 -6.60 -9.58 14.45
N ARG A 63 -6.87 -9.21 15.70
CA ARG A 63 -6.36 -7.98 16.30
C ARG A 63 -5.00 -8.30 16.90
N PHE A 64 -3.95 -7.82 16.25
CA PHE A 64 -2.60 -7.95 16.79
C PHE A 64 -2.46 -7.15 18.07
N THR A 65 -1.96 -7.79 19.12
CA THR A 65 -1.40 -7.05 20.24
C THR A 65 -0.15 -6.30 19.79
N SER A 66 0.26 -5.25 20.51
CA SER A 66 1.44 -4.45 20.16
C SER A 66 2.72 -5.28 20.05
N GLU A 67 2.82 -6.35 20.85
CA GLU A 67 3.94 -7.28 20.79
C GLU A 67 3.89 -8.15 19.53
N GLU A 68 2.73 -8.69 19.20
CA GLU A 68 2.53 -9.56 18.04
C GLU A 68 2.73 -8.81 16.72
N ALA A 69 2.23 -7.57 16.64
CA ALA A 69 2.47 -6.69 15.50
C ALA A 69 3.98 -6.44 15.30
N ARG A 70 4.72 -6.23 16.39
CA ARG A 70 6.18 -6.03 16.37
C ARG A 70 6.91 -7.30 15.93
N ALA A 71 6.49 -8.47 16.41
CA ALA A 71 7.06 -9.76 16.02
C ALA A 71 6.81 -10.05 14.53
N ALA A 72 5.58 -9.86 14.07
CA ALA A 72 5.21 -10.01 12.66
C ALA A 72 5.97 -9.03 11.75
N GLY A 73 6.09 -7.77 12.15
CA GLY A 73 6.86 -6.75 11.44
C GLY A 73 8.35 -7.09 11.36
N ARG A 74 8.95 -7.54 12.47
CA ARG A 74 10.34 -8.03 12.51
C ARG A 74 10.54 -9.20 11.56
N LYS A 75 9.65 -10.19 11.60
CA LYS A 75 9.68 -11.37 10.71
C LYS A 75 9.57 -10.97 9.24
N GLY A 76 8.65 -10.06 8.91
CA GLY A 76 8.50 -9.51 7.55
C GLY A 76 9.75 -8.76 7.08
N GLY A 77 10.36 -7.96 7.95
CA GLY A 77 11.60 -7.23 7.68
C GLY A 77 12.81 -8.14 7.47
N GLN A 78 12.90 -9.25 8.22
CA GLN A 78 13.93 -10.28 7.99
C GLN A 78 13.74 -10.97 6.64
N ALA A 79 12.49 -11.32 6.29
CA ALA A 79 12.16 -11.97 5.02
C ALA A 79 12.34 -11.07 3.79
N SER A 80 12.22 -9.75 3.93
CA SER A 80 12.50 -8.80 2.84
C SER A 80 14.00 -8.54 2.67
N ARG A 81 14.75 -8.40 3.78
CA ARG A 81 16.21 -8.21 3.75
C ARG A 81 16.98 -9.43 3.27
N GLY A 82 16.48 -10.65 3.51
CA GLY A 82 17.09 -11.87 2.97
C GLY A 82 17.02 -12.01 1.45
N ARG A 83 16.11 -11.29 0.77
CA ARG A 83 15.93 -11.35 -0.69
C ARG A 83 16.76 -10.34 -1.48
N SER A 84 17.28 -9.28 -0.84
CA SER A 84 18.04 -8.24 -1.55
C SER A 84 19.50 -8.60 -1.82
N ASN A 85 20.06 -9.63 -1.16
CA ASN A 85 21.49 -9.98 -1.28
C ASN A 85 21.79 -11.18 -2.20
N GLN A 86 20.80 -11.80 -2.84
CA GLN A 86 20.97 -13.01 -3.67
C GLN A 86 20.54 -12.83 -5.14
N GLY A 87 20.26 -11.59 -5.58
CA GLY A 87 19.77 -11.30 -6.94
C GLY A 87 20.60 -10.33 -7.77
N GLY A 88 21.75 -9.87 -7.25
CA GLY A 88 22.55 -8.79 -7.85
C GLY A 88 23.97 -9.18 -8.29
N ALA A 89 24.29 -10.47 -8.40
CA ALA A 89 25.60 -10.96 -8.80
C ALA A 89 25.45 -12.07 -9.85
N THR A 90 24.98 -11.72 -11.05
CA THR A 90 25.18 -12.44 -12.33
C THR A 90 24.37 -11.72 -13.42
N ARG A 91 25.04 -10.81 -14.13
CA ARG A 91 24.95 -10.57 -15.58
C ARG A 91 25.92 -9.46 -15.94
#